data_AF-A0A2G9NTW1-F1
#
_entry.id   AF-A0A2G9NTW1-F1
#
_cell.length_a   1.000
_cell.length_b   1.000
_cell.length_c   1.000
_cell.angle_alpha   90.00
_cell.angle_beta   90.00
_cell.angle_gamma   90.00
#
_symmetry.space_group_name_H-M   'P 1'
#
loop_
_entity.id
_entity.type
_entity.pdbx_description
1 polymer ?
#
loop_
_entity_poly.entity_id
_entity_poly.type
_entity_poly.pdbx_seq_one_letter_code
_entity_poly.pdbx_strand_id
1 'polypeptide(L)'
;MKTLETRIIKFQEEEREYDVVDRNIDQPAPRYFISYRQGIPFISDEVPRDYMHPMILHKLTEFELLQEENDKCLKALKVELKSLNEEQLKEYIPFRTEVFQCLISYLEKHLPNSPHLPEMKKSLSYLETL
;
A
#
# COMPACT_ATOMS: atom_id res chain seq x y z
N MET A 1 -11.16 9.42 12.68
CA MET A 1 -11.09 8.13 11.95
C MET A 1 -12.09 7.11 12.50
N LYS A 2 -13.12 6.74 11.70
CA LYS A 2 -14.05 5.64 12.01
C LYS A 2 -13.58 4.38 11.27
N THR A 3 -13.31 3.31 12.02
CA THR A 3 -13.09 1.98 11.44
C THR A 3 -14.43 1.44 10.92
N LEU A 4 -14.47 1.01 9.66
CA LEU A 4 -15.66 0.45 9.02
C LEU A 4 -15.75 -1.05 9.26
N GLU A 5 -14.62 -1.73 9.13
CA GLU A 5 -14.46 -3.16 9.38
C GLU A 5 -13.00 -3.44 9.76
N THR A 6 -12.80 -4.50 10.56
CA THR A 6 -11.47 -5.05 10.86
C THR A 6 -11.35 -6.41 10.18
N ARG A 7 -10.21 -6.67 9.56
CA ARG A 7 -9.94 -7.90 8.81
C ARG A 7 -8.63 -8.52 9.27
N ILE A 8 -8.43 -9.78 8.92
CA ILE A 8 -7.24 -10.56 9.29
C ILE A 8 -6.51 -11.00 8.03
N ILE A 9 -5.19 -10.89 8.03
CA ILE A 9 -4.28 -11.46 7.05
C ILE A 9 -3.27 -12.39 7.74
N LYS A 10 -2.87 -13.46 7.06
CA LYS A 10 -1.74 -14.28 7.52
C LYS A 10 -0.42 -13.67 7.04
N PHE A 11 0.49 -13.39 7.96
CA PHE A 11 1.80 -12.83 7.70
C PHE A 11 2.83 -13.51 8.61
N GLN A 12 3.89 -14.10 8.02
CA GLN A 12 4.90 -14.89 8.73
C GLN A 12 4.31 -15.97 9.66
N GLU A 13 3.32 -16.72 9.15
CA GLU A 13 2.59 -17.78 9.90
C GLU A 13 1.71 -17.28 11.05
N GLU A 14 1.69 -15.98 11.31
CA GLU A 14 0.87 -15.36 12.33
C GLU A 14 -0.32 -14.61 11.71
N GLU A 15 -1.38 -14.42 12.50
CA GLU A 15 -2.50 -13.59 12.13
C GLU A 15 -2.20 -12.13 12.47
N ARG A 16 -2.52 -11.22 11.55
CA ARG A 16 -2.41 -9.77 11.70
C ARG A 16 -3.75 -9.14 11.41
N GLU A 17 -4.18 -8.26 12.29
CA GLU A 17 -5.34 -7.43 12.06
C GLU A 17 -4.98 -6.22 11.21
N TYR A 18 -5.91 -5.77 10.38
CA TYR A 18 -5.87 -4.46 9.75
C TYR A 18 -7.27 -3.87 9.68
N ASP A 19 -7.33 -2.54 9.79
CA ASP A 19 -8.57 -1.78 9.74
C ASP A 19 -8.86 -1.30 8.31
N VAL A 20 -10.10 -1.41 7.87
CA VAL A 20 -10.60 -0.67 6.71
C VAL A 20 -11.30 0.58 7.21
N VAL A 21 -10.92 1.72 6.65
CA VAL A 21 -11.37 3.03 7.11
C VAL A 21 -11.95 3.84 5.96
N ASP A 22 -12.95 4.65 6.26
CA ASP A 22 -13.54 5.58 5.29
C ASP A 22 -12.47 6.54 4.77
N ARG A 23 -12.36 6.74 3.46
CA ARG A 23 -11.42 7.68 2.85
C ARG A 23 -11.50 9.10 3.42
N ASN A 24 -12.65 9.56 3.89
CA ASN A 24 -12.91 10.95 4.28
C ASN A 24 -12.48 11.29 5.71
N ILE A 25 -11.86 10.36 6.42
CA ILE A 25 -11.56 10.49 7.85
C ILE A 25 -10.57 11.61 8.20
N ASP A 26 -9.65 11.95 7.30
CA ASP A 26 -8.51 12.85 7.53
C ASP A 26 -8.15 13.55 6.21
N GLN A 27 -9.02 14.47 5.78
CA GLN A 27 -8.75 15.25 4.58
C GLN A 27 -7.70 16.35 4.86
N PRO A 28 -6.75 16.56 3.93
CA PRO A 28 -6.59 15.89 2.64
C PRO A 28 -5.87 14.53 2.75
N ALA A 29 -6.37 13.51 2.05
CA ALA A 29 -5.74 12.20 1.90
C ALA A 29 -5.83 11.73 0.43
N PRO A 30 -4.88 10.90 -0.06
CA PRO A 30 -5.00 10.29 -1.38
C PRO A 30 -6.21 9.35 -1.45
N ARG A 31 -6.66 9.01 -2.66
CA ARG A 31 -7.80 8.10 -2.84
C ARG A 31 -7.56 6.73 -2.23
N TYR A 32 -6.42 6.14 -2.58
CA TYR A 32 -5.96 4.87 -2.06
C TYR A 32 -4.80 5.15 -1.11
N PHE A 33 -4.85 4.62 0.11
CA PHE A 33 -3.78 4.76 1.08
C PHE A 33 -3.72 3.55 2.00
N ILE A 34 -2.54 3.34 2.57
CA ILE A 34 -2.28 2.42 3.68
C ILE A 34 -1.35 3.13 4.65
N SER A 35 -1.63 3.04 5.94
CA SER A 35 -0.76 3.59 6.98
C SER A 35 -0.88 2.77 8.26
N TYR A 36 -0.28 3.23 9.35
CA TYR A 36 -0.39 2.63 10.68
C TYR A 36 -1.05 3.61 11.66
N ARG A 37 -1.92 3.09 12.52
CA ARG A 37 -2.40 3.76 13.72
C ARG A 37 -2.19 2.83 14.90
N GLN A 38 -1.49 3.30 15.93
CA GLN A 38 -1.30 2.55 17.18
C GLN A 38 -0.76 1.12 16.95
N GLY A 39 0.12 0.95 15.96
CA GLY A 39 0.70 -0.36 15.60
C GLY A 39 -0.18 -1.22 14.70
N ILE A 40 -1.40 -0.80 14.37
CA ILE A 40 -2.32 -1.55 13.49
C ILE A 40 -2.30 -0.91 12.09
N PRO A 41 -2.04 -1.69 11.02
CA PRO A 41 -2.19 -1.21 9.65
C PRO A 41 -3.65 -0.84 9.36
N PHE A 42 -3.87 0.21 8.58
CA PHE A 42 -5.20 0.54 8.08
C PHE A 42 -5.17 0.95 6.61
N ILE A 43 -6.25 0.68 5.89
CA ILE A 43 -6.38 0.88 4.44
C ILE A 43 -7.68 1.60 4.09
N SER A 44 -7.62 2.44 3.05
CA SER A 44 -8.79 3.13 2.50
C SER A 44 -9.84 2.14 1.99
N ASP A 45 -11.11 2.40 2.28
CA ASP A 45 -12.27 1.65 1.77
C ASP A 45 -12.48 1.76 0.26
N GLU A 46 -11.81 2.71 -0.39
CA GLU A 46 -11.76 2.83 -1.86
C GLU A 46 -10.86 1.78 -2.52
N VAL A 47 -10.01 1.06 -1.76
CA VAL A 47 -9.24 -0.06 -2.32
C VAL A 47 -10.18 -1.24 -2.59
N PRO A 48 -10.21 -1.81 -3.81
CA PRO A 48 -11.01 -3.00 -4.09
C PRO A 48 -10.70 -4.14 -3.14
N ARG A 49 -11.73 -4.88 -2.69
CA ARG A 49 -11.60 -5.90 -1.64
C ARG A 49 -10.53 -6.94 -1.93
N ASP A 50 -10.45 -7.40 -3.18
CA ASP A 50 -9.51 -8.42 -3.62
C ASP A 50 -8.06 -7.93 -3.63
N TYR A 51 -7.87 -6.61 -3.62
CA TYR A 51 -6.58 -5.92 -3.68
C TYR A 51 -6.09 -5.46 -2.30
N MET A 52 -6.96 -5.48 -1.28
CA MET A 52 -6.60 -5.09 0.08
C MET A 52 -5.50 -5.98 0.66
N HIS A 53 -5.61 -7.31 0.56
CA HIS A 53 -4.61 -8.23 1.14
C HIS A 53 -3.21 -8.05 0.55
N PRO A 54 -3.01 -8.04 -0.78
CA PRO A 54 -1.70 -7.75 -1.36
C PRO A 54 -1.12 -6.40 -0.89
N MET A 55 -1.97 -5.36 -0.84
CA MET A 55 -1.59 -4.05 -0.36
C MET A 55 -1.20 -4.03 1.13
N ILE A 56 -1.92 -4.75 1.99
CA ILE A 56 -1.53 -4.90 3.41
C ILE A 56 -0.24 -5.70 3.54
N LEU A 57 -0.05 -6.77 2.76
CA LEU A 57 1.18 -7.54 2.73
C LEU A 57 2.38 -6.66 2.37
N HIS A 58 2.23 -5.74 1.41
CA HIS A 58 3.24 -4.74 1.11
C HIS A 58 3.59 -3.94 2.37
N LYS A 59 2.58 -3.43 3.07
CA LYS A 59 2.82 -2.53 4.20
C LYS A 59 3.49 -3.23 5.37
N LEU A 60 3.04 -4.44 5.71
CA LEU A 60 3.67 -5.29 6.71
C LEU A 60 5.12 -5.61 6.34
N THR A 61 5.38 -5.98 5.07
CA THR A 61 6.73 -6.25 4.58
C THR A 61 7.64 -5.02 4.71
N GLU A 62 7.17 -3.86 4.27
CA GLU A 62 7.92 -2.60 4.32
C GLU A 62 8.31 -2.22 5.76
N PHE A 63 7.36 -2.37 6.70
CA PHE A 63 7.51 -1.85 8.05
C PHE A 63 8.13 -2.85 9.03
N GLU A 64 7.80 -4.14 8.92
CA GLU A 64 8.24 -5.16 9.87
C GLU A 64 9.52 -5.88 9.41
N LEU A 65 9.77 -5.99 8.10
CA LEU A 65 10.91 -6.76 7.57
C LEU A 65 12.01 -5.90 6.98
N LEU A 66 11.67 -4.73 6.45
CA LEU A 66 12.57 -3.90 5.63
C LEU A 66 12.80 -2.50 6.21
N GLN A 67 12.50 -2.28 7.49
CA GLN A 67 12.51 -0.94 8.11
C GLN A 67 13.81 -0.16 7.87
N GLU A 68 14.95 -0.84 8.01
CA GLU A 68 16.32 -0.32 7.90
C GLU A 68 16.90 -0.46 6.48
N GLU A 69 16.15 -1.03 5.54
CA GLU A 69 16.64 -1.26 4.19
C GLU A 69 16.35 -0.10 3.24
N ASN A 70 17.31 0.20 2.37
CA ASN A 70 17.08 1.05 1.21
C ASN A 70 16.10 0.36 0.24
N ASP A 71 15.33 1.19 -0.47
CA ASP A 71 14.34 0.75 -1.47
C ASP A 71 13.26 -0.18 -0.91
N LYS A 72 12.92 -0.04 0.37
CA LYS A 72 11.95 -0.92 1.05
C LYS A 72 10.58 -0.91 0.37
N CYS A 73 10.11 0.22 -0.16
CA CYS A 73 8.86 0.28 -0.91
C CYS A 73 8.91 -0.61 -2.18
N LEU A 74 10.00 -0.54 -2.95
CA LEU A 74 10.15 -1.36 -4.16
C LEU A 74 10.32 -2.85 -3.81
N LYS A 75 11.06 -3.16 -2.75
CA LYS A 75 11.25 -4.54 -2.30
C LYS A 75 9.94 -5.15 -1.79
N ALA A 76 9.17 -4.40 -1.00
CA ALA A 76 7.84 -4.79 -0.55
C ALA A 76 6.88 -4.99 -1.72
N LEU A 77 6.91 -4.10 -2.73
CA LEU A 77 6.12 -4.26 -3.95
C LEU A 77 6.44 -5.58 -4.68
N LYS A 78 7.71 -5.96 -4.77
CA LYS A 78 8.10 -7.23 -5.39
C LYS A 78 7.60 -8.44 -4.61
N VAL A 79 7.52 -8.37 -3.28
CA VAL A 79 6.93 -9.43 -2.44
C VAL A 79 5.42 -9.49 -2.64
N GLU A 80 4.76 -8.35 -2.62
CA GLU A 80 3.34 -8.18 -2.94
C GLU A 80 2.98 -8.81 -4.29
N LEU A 81 3.68 -8.48 -5.37
CA LEU A 81 3.40 -9.03 -6.70
C LEU A 81 3.63 -10.54 -6.79
N LYS A 82 4.62 -11.09 -6.07
CA LYS A 82 4.86 -12.53 -6.01
C LYS A 82 3.76 -13.31 -5.30
N SER A 83 2.94 -12.65 -4.49
CA SER A 83 1.80 -13.29 -3.82
C SER A 83 0.60 -13.52 -4.73
N LEU A 84 0.63 -12.93 -5.94
CA LEU A 84 -0.45 -12.99 -6.92
C LEU A 84 -0.11 -14.00 -8.03
N ASN A 85 -1.14 -14.68 -8.52
CA ASN A 85 -1.01 -15.52 -9.71
C ASN A 85 -1.04 -14.68 -11.01
N GLU A 86 -0.72 -15.30 -12.14
CA GLU A 86 -0.65 -14.62 -13.45
C GLU A 86 -1.96 -13.95 -13.87
N GLU A 87 -3.11 -14.53 -13.51
CA GLU A 87 -4.41 -13.97 -13.86
C GLU A 87 -4.69 -12.71 -13.02
N GLN A 88 -4.42 -12.76 -11.72
CA GLN A 88 -4.56 -11.62 -10.83
C GLN A 88 -3.61 -10.48 -11.23
N LEU A 89 -2.37 -10.80 -11.62
CA LEU A 89 -1.38 -9.79 -11.99
C LEU A 89 -1.83 -8.91 -13.17
N LYS A 90 -2.57 -9.46 -14.14
CA LYS A 90 -3.05 -8.72 -15.32
C LYS A 90 -3.94 -7.54 -14.94
N GLU A 91 -4.83 -7.73 -13.96
CA GLU A 91 -5.74 -6.70 -13.48
C GLU A 91 -5.12 -5.87 -12.35
N TYR A 92 -4.24 -6.49 -11.56
CA TYR A 92 -3.63 -5.86 -10.40
C TYR A 92 -2.58 -4.81 -10.76
N ILE A 93 -1.70 -5.08 -11.74
CA ILE A 93 -0.63 -4.16 -12.12
C ILE A 93 -1.20 -2.79 -12.57
N PRO A 94 -2.20 -2.71 -13.47
CA PRO A 94 -2.81 -1.43 -13.84
C PRO A 94 -3.41 -0.68 -12.64
N PHE A 95 -4.13 -1.37 -11.77
CA PHE A 95 -4.66 -0.78 -10.54
C PHE A 95 -3.55 -0.26 -9.63
N ARG A 96 -2.51 -1.06 -9.40
CA ARG A 96 -1.42 -0.69 -8.49
C ARG A 96 -0.61 0.49 -9.04
N THR A 97 -0.47 0.59 -10.35
CA THR A 97 0.08 1.76 -11.05
C THR A 97 -0.75 3.01 -10.76
N GLU A 98 -2.09 2.94 -10.87
CA GLU A 98 -2.99 4.05 -10.50
C GLU A 98 -2.81 4.45 -9.02
N VAL A 99 -2.69 3.48 -8.11
CA VAL A 99 -2.43 3.74 -6.68
C VAL A 99 -1.16 4.56 -6.50
N PHE A 100 -0.04 4.16 -7.11
CA PHE A 100 1.21 4.92 -6.99
C PHE A 100 1.11 6.30 -7.63
N GLN A 101 0.46 6.44 -8.79
CA GLN A 101 0.20 7.74 -9.42
C GLN A 101 -0.60 8.67 -8.50
N CYS A 102 -1.64 8.15 -7.84
CA CYS A 102 -2.43 8.89 -6.86
C CYS A 102 -1.58 9.33 -5.66
N LEU A 103 -0.77 8.43 -5.11
CA LEU A 103 0.12 8.72 -3.97
C LEU A 103 1.17 9.78 -4.33
N ILE A 104 1.82 9.65 -5.49
CA ILE A 104 2.82 10.61 -5.98
C ILE A 104 2.16 11.98 -6.17
N SER A 105 1.02 12.05 -6.85
CA SER A 105 0.29 13.30 -7.08
C SER A 105 -0.10 13.98 -5.76
N TYR A 106 -0.53 13.21 -4.77
CA TYR A 106 -0.82 13.72 -3.44
C TYR A 106 0.44 14.27 -2.75
N LEU A 107 1.53 13.50 -2.75
CA LEU A 107 2.80 13.92 -2.14
C LEU A 107 3.35 15.18 -2.81
N GLU A 108 3.37 15.25 -4.13
CA GLU A 108 3.86 16.43 -4.86
C GLU A 108 3.04 17.70 -4.54
N LYS A 109 1.73 17.55 -4.38
CA LYS A 109 0.82 18.67 -4.08
C LYS A 109 0.87 19.12 -2.62
N HIS A 110 0.92 18.17 -1.69
CA HIS A 110 0.72 18.45 -0.26
C HIS A 110 1.98 18.33 0.58
N LEU A 111 2.97 17.55 0.14
CA LEU A 111 4.21 17.22 0.86
C LEU A 111 5.41 17.12 -0.10
N PRO A 112 5.74 18.18 -0.89
CA PRO A 112 6.68 18.08 -2.01
C PRO A 112 8.11 17.67 -1.61
N ASN A 113 8.49 17.88 -0.35
CA ASN A 113 9.79 17.49 0.20
C ASN A 113 9.76 16.16 0.96
N SER A 114 8.70 15.36 0.78
CA SER A 114 8.57 14.07 1.46
C SER A 114 9.72 13.13 1.08
N PRO A 115 10.43 12.54 2.06
CA PRO A 115 11.50 11.57 1.77
C PRO A 115 10.97 10.29 1.12
N HIS A 116 9.65 10.06 1.16
CA HIS A 116 9.01 8.91 0.52
C HIS A 116 8.82 9.09 -0.99
N LEU A 117 8.80 10.32 -1.50
CA LEU A 117 8.49 10.60 -2.91
C LEU A 117 9.44 9.89 -3.89
N PRO A 118 10.78 9.87 -3.69
CA PRO A 118 11.68 9.11 -4.56
C PRO A 118 11.40 7.60 -4.59
N GLU A 119 11.11 7.00 -3.43
CA GLU A 119 10.80 5.56 -3.34
C GLU A 119 9.49 5.20 -4.06
N MET A 120 8.47 6.05 -3.93
CA MET A 120 7.19 5.89 -4.64
C MET A 120 7.39 5.99 -6.15
N LYS A 121 8.16 6.98 -6.62
CA LYS A 121 8.50 7.14 -8.05
C LYS A 121 9.27 5.93 -8.60
N LYS A 122 10.22 5.40 -7.83
CA LYS A 122 10.97 4.19 -8.20
C LYS A 122 10.06 2.96 -8.31
N SER A 123 9.11 2.83 -7.39
CA SER A 123 8.14 1.73 -7.40
C SER A 123 7.16 1.83 -8.56
N LEU A 124 6.67 3.04 -8.88
CA LEU A 124 5.88 3.30 -10.08
C LEU A 124 6.64 2.93 -11.35
N SER A 125 7.87 3.42 -11.50
CA SER A 125 8.70 3.13 -12.67
C SER A 125 8.90 1.63 -12.88
N TYR A 126 9.03 0.85 -11.81
CA TYR A 126 9.11 -0.61 -11.92
C TYR A 126 7.83 -1.22 -12.49
N LEU A 127 6.64 -0.82 -12.02
CA LEU A 127 5.37 -1.31 -12.55
C LEU A 127 5.17 -0.97 -14.03
N GLU A 128 5.60 0.22 -14.44
CA GLU A 128 5.52 0.67 -15.84
C GLU A 128 6.44 -0.13 -16.80
N THR A 129 7.33 -0.98 -16.26
CA THR A 129 8.17 -1.90 -17.05
C THR A 129 7.68 -3.34 -17.11
N LEU A 130 6.62 -3.69 -16.37
CA LEU A 130 6.01 -5.03 -16.35
C LEU A 130 4.89 -5.14 -17.40
#